data_AF-G3IT27-F1
#
_entry.id   AF-G3IT27-F1
#
_cell.length_a   1.000
_cell.length_b   1.000
_cell.length_c   1.000
_cell.angle_alpha   90.00
_cell.angle_beta   90.00
_cell.angle_gamma   90.00
#
_symmetry.space_group_name_H-M   'P 1'
#
loop_
_entity.id
_entity.type
_entity.pdbx_description
1 polymer ?
#
loop_
_entity_poly.entity_id
_entity_poly.type
_entity_poly.pdbx_seq_one_letter_code
_entity_poly.pdbx_strand_id
1 'polypeptide(L)'
;MAAAVGLKTLREGEDDEEEVDAPNPSLLPANLSWGTEFSDRMYQLLADELDELADNVNKALISQQSWVQKTQQAEQIRLNALWWSEALYSSSLRCSYRELAPAIASMVMAVDLLNEVAKPTPASVGYLLAEAVNRLPDADFTQKLSLQDLLTTLDQARQQLSKDWLETLTAPPDTGRLSLRDAAVLVLTGKTQDFTAALKRVGASGEFEMSLPQFAQALFRQEQAVQLAGELHE
;
A
#
# COMPACT_ATOMS: atom_id res chain seq x y z
N MET A 1 17.83 87.52 -40.63
CA MET A 1 18.84 88.09 -41.54
C MET A 1 19.72 86.94 -41.99
N ALA A 2 19.39 86.28 -43.10
CA ALA A 2 19.68 86.71 -44.47
C ALA A 2 21.19 86.80 -44.74
N ALA A 3 21.75 85.74 -45.32
CA ALA A 3 22.83 85.83 -46.30
C ALA A 3 22.84 84.53 -47.13
N ALA A 4 22.25 84.62 -48.31
CA ALA A 4 22.43 83.70 -49.41
C ALA A 4 23.68 84.10 -50.22
N VAL A 5 24.04 83.24 -51.18
CA VAL A 5 24.89 83.45 -52.36
C VAL A 5 26.39 83.13 -52.13
N GLY A 6 27.05 82.27 -52.93
CA GLY A 6 26.61 81.68 -54.19
C GLY A 6 27.50 80.61 -54.80
N LEU A 7 26.88 79.97 -55.80
CA LEU A 7 27.35 79.18 -56.94
C LEU A 7 28.85 78.97 -57.16
N LYS A 8 29.21 77.70 -57.41
CA LYS A 8 29.82 77.34 -58.70
C LYS A 8 29.42 75.92 -59.14
N THR A 9 29.10 75.84 -60.43
CA THR A 9 28.44 74.76 -61.17
C THR A 9 29.40 73.72 -61.77
N LEU A 10 28.78 72.60 -62.16
CA LEU A 10 29.19 71.58 -63.14
C LEU A 10 30.07 70.43 -62.65
N ARG A 11 29.44 69.27 -62.46
CA ARG A 11 29.78 68.08 -63.26
C ARG A 11 28.57 67.14 -63.36
N GLU A 12 28.19 66.88 -64.60
CA GLU A 12 27.22 65.87 -65.01
C GLU A 12 27.69 64.47 -64.61
N GLY A 13 26.73 63.63 -64.28
CA GLY A 13 26.82 62.21 -63.95
C GLY A 13 25.43 61.81 -63.49
N GLU A 14 24.50 61.69 -64.45
CA GLU A 14 24.02 60.40 -64.96
C GLU A 14 23.25 59.65 -63.88
N ASP A 15 21.94 59.60 -64.14
CA ASP A 15 20.91 58.93 -63.36
C ASP A 15 21.21 57.43 -63.27
N ASP A 16 21.78 56.98 -62.15
CA ASP A 16 21.64 55.59 -61.73
C ASP A 16 20.37 55.52 -60.86
N GLU A 17 19.22 55.36 -61.54
CA GLU A 17 18.07 54.72 -60.92
C GLU A 17 18.57 53.37 -60.39
N GLU A 18 18.72 53.22 -59.07
CA GLU A 18 18.85 51.91 -58.45
C GLU A 18 17.58 51.11 -58.81
N GLU A 19 17.68 50.38 -59.91
CA GLU A 19 16.80 49.30 -60.30
C GLU A 19 16.72 48.37 -59.08
N VAL A 20 15.61 48.48 -58.36
CA VAL A 20 15.24 47.53 -57.30
C VAL A 20 15.22 46.18 -57.97
N ASP A 21 16.31 45.44 -57.74
CA ASP A 21 16.61 44.13 -58.30
C ASP A 21 15.33 43.30 -58.31
N ALA A 22 14.72 43.19 -59.48
CA ALA A 22 13.55 42.37 -59.67
C ALA A 22 13.94 40.97 -59.19
N PRO A 23 13.14 40.30 -58.34
CA PRO A 23 13.52 39.01 -57.80
C PRO A 23 13.91 38.08 -58.94
N ASN A 24 15.17 37.62 -58.89
CA ASN A 24 15.84 36.81 -59.92
C ASN A 24 14.84 35.86 -60.64
N PRO A 25 14.48 36.14 -61.92
CA PRO A 25 13.41 35.42 -62.61
C PRO A 25 13.81 33.99 -63.03
N SER A 26 15.04 33.55 -62.72
CA SER A 26 15.56 32.22 -63.06
C SER A 26 15.49 31.19 -61.92
N LEU A 27 14.93 31.54 -60.76
CA LEU A 27 14.82 30.64 -59.59
C LEU A 27 13.40 30.07 -59.36
N LEU A 28 12.51 30.08 -60.34
CA LEU A 28 11.29 29.27 -60.28
C LEU A 28 11.48 28.01 -61.12
N PRO A 29 11.96 26.88 -60.55
CA PRO A 29 11.89 25.62 -61.25
C PRO A 29 10.42 25.23 -61.42
N ALA A 30 10.08 24.75 -62.62
CA ALA A 30 8.77 24.19 -63.00
C ALA A 30 8.40 22.88 -62.24
N ASN A 31 9.05 22.62 -61.10
CA ASN A 31 8.68 21.55 -60.18
C ASN A 31 8.78 22.05 -58.73
N LEU A 32 7.72 22.75 -58.29
CA LEU A 32 7.48 23.12 -56.90
C LEU A 32 7.25 21.91 -55.98
N SER A 33 7.24 20.67 -56.49
CA SER A 33 6.95 19.47 -55.69
C SER A 33 7.98 19.23 -54.59
N TRP A 34 9.25 19.60 -54.79
CA TRP A 34 10.28 19.33 -53.79
C TRP A 34 10.09 20.12 -52.49
N GLY A 35 9.73 21.41 -52.59
CA GLY A 35 9.48 22.25 -51.42
C GLY A 35 8.24 21.80 -50.64
N THR A 36 7.18 21.41 -51.35
CA THR A 36 5.95 20.87 -50.74
C THR A 36 6.19 19.49 -50.14
N GLU A 37 6.88 18.58 -50.84
CA GLU A 37 7.20 17.23 -50.35
C GLU A 37 8.14 17.26 -49.14
N PHE A 38 9.16 18.13 -49.15
CA PHE A 38 10.04 18.31 -48.00
C PHE A 38 9.28 18.89 -46.81
N SER A 39 8.48 19.94 -47.03
CA SER A 39 7.65 20.55 -46.00
C SER A 39 6.69 19.51 -45.39
N ASP A 40 5.98 18.74 -46.22
CA ASP A 40 5.05 17.71 -45.76
C ASP A 40 5.75 16.61 -44.94
N ARG A 41 6.92 16.14 -45.38
CA ARG A 41 7.72 15.16 -44.62
C ARG A 41 8.23 15.72 -43.30
N MET A 42 8.66 16.99 -43.28
CA MET A 42 9.10 17.66 -42.06
C MET A 42 7.95 17.89 -41.09
N TYR A 43 6.77 18.25 -41.59
CA TYR A 43 5.56 18.35 -40.76
C TYR A 43 5.17 17.02 -40.16
N GLN A 44 5.22 15.93 -40.95
CA GLN A 44 4.96 14.59 -40.43
C GLN A 44 5.97 14.19 -39.35
N LEU A 45 7.26 14.36 -39.60
CA LEU A 45 8.30 14.01 -38.63
C LEU A 45 8.18 14.82 -37.33
N LEU A 46 7.86 16.13 -37.42
CA LEU A 46 7.60 16.96 -36.26
C LEU A 46 6.32 16.57 -35.52
N ALA A 47 5.27 16.19 -36.26
CA ALA A 47 4.02 15.72 -35.66
C ALA A 47 4.25 14.39 -34.92
N ASP A 48 4.95 13.45 -35.54
CA ASP A 48 5.29 12.15 -34.95
C ASP A 48 6.15 12.32 -33.67
N GLU A 49 7.14 13.21 -33.69
CA GLU A 49 7.99 13.50 -32.52
C GLU A 49 7.19 14.19 -31.39
N LEU A 50 6.27 15.09 -31.75
CA LEU A 50 5.39 15.74 -30.77
C LEU A 50 4.39 14.76 -30.16
N ASP A 51 3.83 13.86 -30.97
CA ASP A 51 2.94 12.79 -30.51
C ASP A 51 3.70 11.82 -29.60
N GLU A 52 4.92 11.41 -29.98
CA GLU A 52 5.77 10.56 -29.14
C GLU A 52 6.13 11.24 -27.81
N LEU A 53 6.46 12.54 -27.84
CA LEU A 53 6.75 13.31 -26.63
C LEU A 53 5.50 13.43 -25.74
N ALA A 54 4.33 13.70 -26.31
CA ALA A 54 3.07 13.75 -25.58
C ALA A 54 2.76 12.39 -24.92
N ASP A 55 2.97 11.30 -25.65
CA ASP A 55 2.79 9.94 -25.15
C ASP A 55 3.74 9.61 -23.99
N ASN A 56 5.01 9.99 -24.13
CA ASN A 56 6.03 9.76 -23.12
C ASN A 56 5.77 10.59 -21.85
N VAL A 57 5.37 11.85 -21.99
CA VAL A 57 4.98 12.71 -20.87
C VAL A 57 3.73 12.15 -20.18
N ASN A 58 2.72 11.71 -20.94
CA ASN A 58 1.51 11.12 -20.37
C ASN A 58 1.81 9.83 -19.60
N LYS A 59 2.63 8.93 -20.17
CA LYS A 59 3.08 7.70 -19.49
C LYS A 59 3.86 8.03 -18.21
N ALA A 60 4.76 9.00 -18.26
CA ALA A 60 5.51 9.46 -17.09
C ALA A 60 4.58 10.01 -16.01
N LEU A 61 3.62 10.86 -16.37
CA LEU A 61 2.66 11.45 -15.44
C LEU A 61 1.77 10.38 -14.78
N ILE A 62 1.23 9.44 -15.56
CA ILE A 62 0.43 8.31 -15.04
C ILE A 62 1.27 7.46 -14.08
N SER A 63 2.53 7.16 -14.46
CA SER A 63 3.43 6.39 -13.61
C SER A 63 3.73 7.11 -12.29
N GLN A 64 3.98 8.43 -12.34
CA GLN A 64 4.26 9.25 -11.18
C GLN A 64 3.04 9.33 -10.27
N GLN A 65 1.85 9.58 -10.82
CA GLN A 65 0.60 9.59 -10.06
C GLN A 65 0.38 8.25 -9.35
N SER A 66 0.56 7.14 -10.05
CA SER A 66 0.39 5.81 -9.47
C SER A 66 1.40 5.54 -8.35
N TRP A 67 2.64 6.01 -8.49
CA TRP A 67 3.68 5.87 -7.47
C TRP A 67 3.36 6.70 -6.23
N VAL A 68 2.91 7.95 -6.40
CA VAL A 68 2.48 8.81 -5.29
C VAL A 68 1.32 8.17 -4.53
N GLN A 69 0.30 7.68 -5.25
CA GLN A 69 -0.86 7.03 -4.62
C GLN A 69 -0.46 5.78 -3.83
N LYS A 70 0.37 4.90 -4.41
CA LYS A 70 0.86 3.69 -3.72
C LYS A 70 1.68 4.05 -2.48
N THR A 71 2.52 5.08 -2.57
CA THR A 71 3.33 5.55 -1.44
C THR A 71 2.44 6.12 -0.33
N GLN A 72 1.47 6.96 -0.67
CA GLN A 72 0.50 7.49 0.30
C GLN A 72 -0.30 6.39 0.99
N GLN A 73 -0.77 5.38 0.25
CA GLN A 73 -1.47 4.24 0.84
C GLN A 73 -0.58 3.44 1.79
N ALA A 74 0.67 3.16 1.40
CA ALA A 74 1.62 2.45 2.24
C ALA A 74 1.93 3.21 3.53
N GLU A 75 2.11 4.52 3.46
CA GLU A 75 2.32 5.37 4.63
C GLU A 75 1.07 5.45 5.52
N GLN A 76 -0.13 5.54 4.93
CA GLN A 76 -1.38 5.53 5.71
C GLN A 76 -1.54 4.22 6.50
N ILE A 77 -1.23 3.07 5.89
CA ILE A 77 -1.28 1.77 6.58
C ILE A 77 -0.28 1.73 7.74
N ARG A 78 0.94 2.24 7.54
CA ARG A 78 1.95 2.31 8.61
C ARG A 78 1.50 3.21 9.76
N LEU A 79 0.92 4.36 9.44
CA LEU A 79 0.37 5.29 10.43
C LEU A 79 -0.80 4.67 11.19
N ASN A 80 -1.73 3.99 10.51
CA ASN A 80 -2.85 3.30 11.14
C ASN A 80 -2.36 2.23 12.11
N ALA A 81 -1.41 1.38 11.67
CA ALA A 81 -0.82 0.34 12.52
C ALA A 81 -0.12 0.93 13.76
N LEU A 82 0.63 2.02 13.58
CA LEU A 82 1.27 2.73 14.68
C LEU A 82 0.23 3.30 15.64
N TRP A 83 -0.80 3.97 15.13
CA TRP A 83 -1.86 4.57 15.93
C TRP A 83 -2.63 3.52 16.73
N TRP A 84 -2.96 2.40 16.09
CA TRP A 84 -3.55 1.23 16.74
C TRP A 84 -2.67 0.71 17.90
N SER A 85 -1.37 0.56 17.67
CA SER A 85 -0.42 0.03 18.67
C SER A 85 -0.21 0.96 19.88
N GLU A 86 -0.38 2.27 19.67
CA GLU A 86 -0.24 3.28 20.72
C GLU A 86 -1.56 3.53 21.46
N ALA A 87 -2.70 3.52 20.75
CA ALA A 87 -4.01 3.73 21.36
C ALA A 87 -4.44 2.56 22.26
N LEU A 88 -3.97 1.34 21.96
CA LEU A 88 -4.37 0.10 22.65
C LEU A 88 -5.90 0.00 22.81
N TYR A 89 -6.60 0.29 21.71
CA TYR A 89 -8.05 0.34 21.63
C TYR A 89 -8.55 -0.66 20.59
N SER A 90 -9.54 -1.47 20.98
CA SER A 90 -10.22 -2.39 20.09
C SER A 90 -11.32 -1.67 19.32
N SER A 91 -11.17 -1.58 18.00
CA SER A 91 -12.25 -1.08 17.13
C SER A 91 -13.43 -2.05 17.06
N SER A 92 -13.18 -3.36 17.17
CA SER A 92 -14.21 -4.39 17.11
C SER A 92 -15.02 -4.52 18.40
N LEU A 93 -14.39 -4.41 19.58
CA LEU A 93 -15.06 -4.47 20.89
C LEU A 93 -15.38 -3.11 21.51
N ARG A 94 -14.85 -2.03 20.92
CA ARG A 94 -15.05 -0.63 21.34
C ARG A 94 -14.59 -0.30 22.76
N CYS A 95 -13.58 -0.99 23.26
CA CYS A 95 -12.99 -0.80 24.60
C CYS A 95 -11.46 -0.77 24.54
N SER A 96 -10.81 -0.37 25.64
CA SER A 96 -9.36 -0.53 25.74
C SER A 96 -8.98 -2.01 25.89
N TYR A 97 -7.91 -2.44 25.21
CA TYR A 97 -7.36 -3.79 25.43
C TYR A 97 -6.92 -4.02 26.88
N ARG A 98 -6.65 -2.96 27.65
CA ARG A 98 -6.29 -3.03 29.07
C ARG A 98 -7.46 -3.41 29.98
N GLU A 99 -8.69 -3.33 29.49
CA GLU A 99 -9.90 -3.74 30.22
C GLU A 99 -10.19 -5.24 30.05
N LEU A 100 -9.54 -5.89 29.09
CA LEU A 100 -9.70 -7.30 28.77
C LEU A 100 -8.67 -8.14 29.53
N ALA A 101 -8.99 -9.42 29.75
CA ALA A 101 -8.02 -10.37 30.24
C ALA A 101 -6.85 -10.48 29.23
N PRO A 102 -5.56 -10.49 29.67
CA PRO A 102 -4.42 -10.42 28.74
C PRO A 102 -4.43 -11.48 27.63
N ALA A 103 -4.89 -12.70 27.94
CA ALA A 103 -5.03 -13.77 26.94
C ALA A 103 -6.09 -13.44 25.87
N ILE A 104 -7.24 -12.88 26.27
CA ILE A 104 -8.29 -12.43 25.35
C ILE A 104 -7.80 -11.24 24.54
N ALA A 105 -7.21 -10.24 25.21
CA ALA A 105 -6.64 -9.06 24.57
C ALA A 105 -5.64 -9.46 23.47
N SER A 106 -4.74 -10.41 23.75
CA SER A 106 -3.76 -10.91 22.78
C SER A 106 -4.40 -11.44 21.49
N MET A 107 -5.53 -12.16 21.61
CA MET A 107 -6.26 -12.68 20.45
C MET A 107 -7.04 -11.59 19.72
N VAL A 108 -7.74 -10.72 20.45
CA VAL A 108 -8.50 -9.61 19.85
C VAL A 108 -7.55 -8.67 19.13
N MET A 109 -6.40 -8.33 19.72
CA MET A 109 -5.37 -7.51 19.10
C MET A 109 -4.85 -8.12 17.80
N ALA A 110 -4.66 -9.44 17.75
CA ALA A 110 -4.24 -10.13 16.53
C ALA A 110 -5.30 -10.00 15.41
N VAL A 111 -6.58 -10.14 15.74
CA VAL A 111 -7.68 -10.03 14.76
C VAL A 111 -7.89 -8.57 14.32
N ASP A 112 -7.92 -7.63 15.26
CA ASP A 112 -8.11 -6.21 14.98
C ASP A 112 -6.98 -5.67 14.10
N LEU A 113 -5.73 -6.03 14.39
CA LEU A 113 -4.59 -5.58 13.59
C LEU A 113 -4.71 -6.06 12.14
N LEU A 114 -5.26 -7.25 11.88
CA LEU A 114 -5.48 -7.74 10.50
C LEU A 114 -6.46 -6.88 9.70
N ASN A 115 -7.38 -6.20 10.37
CA ASN A 115 -8.32 -5.28 9.73
C ASN A 115 -7.68 -3.91 9.44
N GLU A 116 -6.61 -3.55 10.14
CA GLU A 116 -5.90 -2.26 9.98
C GLU A 116 -4.80 -2.30 8.92
N VAL A 117 -4.38 -3.49 8.48
CA VAL A 117 -3.20 -3.67 7.61
C VAL A 117 -3.54 -4.37 6.30
N ALA A 118 -2.81 -4.01 5.23
CA ALA A 118 -2.92 -4.72 3.96
C ALA A 118 -2.28 -6.11 4.02
N LYS A 119 -2.93 -7.09 3.40
CA LYS A 119 -2.42 -8.47 3.23
C LYS A 119 -1.73 -8.61 1.85
N PRO A 120 -0.61 -9.35 1.73
CA PRO A 120 0.14 -10.00 2.80
C PRO A 120 0.97 -8.98 3.62
N THR A 121 1.04 -9.20 4.93
CA THR A 121 1.72 -8.25 5.82
C THR A 121 3.21 -8.53 5.97
N PRO A 122 4.07 -7.49 5.98
CA PRO A 122 5.49 -7.62 6.29
C PRO A 122 5.77 -8.30 7.64
N ALA A 123 6.95 -8.87 7.82
CA ALA A 123 7.40 -9.51 9.06
C ALA A 123 7.27 -8.58 10.28
N SER A 124 7.65 -7.30 10.11
CA SER A 124 7.68 -6.27 11.15
C SER A 124 6.33 -6.02 11.83
N VAL A 125 5.21 -6.20 11.12
CA VAL A 125 3.85 -6.02 11.71
C VAL A 125 3.59 -7.03 12.82
N GLY A 126 4.09 -8.26 12.66
CA GLY A 126 3.99 -9.27 13.72
C GLY A 126 4.83 -8.94 14.95
N TYR A 127 5.94 -8.21 14.80
CA TYR A 127 6.74 -7.73 15.92
C TYR A 127 6.11 -6.49 16.58
N LEU A 128 5.51 -5.59 15.80
CA LEU A 128 4.70 -4.49 16.31
C LEU A 128 3.56 -5.01 17.21
N LEU A 129 2.86 -6.05 16.77
CA LEU A 129 1.84 -6.73 17.58
C LEU A 129 2.40 -7.28 18.89
N ALA A 130 3.52 -8.00 18.82
CA ALA A 130 4.15 -8.58 20.00
C ALA A 130 4.54 -7.49 21.02
N GLU A 131 5.12 -6.38 20.57
CA GLU A 131 5.45 -5.23 21.42
C GLU A 131 4.20 -4.54 21.99
N ALA A 132 3.12 -4.41 21.20
CA ALA A 132 1.86 -3.84 21.68
C ALA A 132 1.23 -4.71 22.78
N VAL A 133 1.25 -6.03 22.61
CA VAL A 133 0.78 -7.00 23.63
C VAL A 133 1.66 -6.95 24.88
N ASN A 134 2.98 -6.84 24.72
CA ASN A 134 3.93 -6.71 25.83
C ASN A 134 3.67 -5.48 26.73
N ARG A 135 2.97 -4.45 26.22
CA ARG A 135 2.56 -3.26 27.00
C ARG A 135 1.31 -3.49 27.85
N LEU A 136 0.63 -4.62 27.71
CA LEU A 136 -0.50 -5.01 28.57
C LEU A 136 0.00 -5.46 29.95
N PRO A 137 -0.83 -5.32 31.00
CA PRO A 137 -0.48 -5.87 32.31
C PRO A 137 -0.30 -7.38 32.22
N ASP A 138 0.73 -7.91 32.88
CA ASP A 138 1.02 -9.35 33.01
C ASP A 138 1.18 -10.09 31.66
N ALA A 139 1.66 -9.39 30.62
CA ALA A 139 1.84 -9.93 29.27
C ALA A 139 3.30 -9.84 28.77
N ASP A 140 4.27 -9.94 29.67
CA ASP A 140 5.70 -9.84 29.31
C ASP A 140 6.20 -11.06 28.52
N PHE A 141 7.25 -10.88 27.72
CA PHE A 141 7.96 -11.95 27.03
C PHE A 141 8.58 -12.98 27.98
N THR A 142 8.87 -12.60 29.22
CA THR A 142 9.47 -13.51 30.22
C THR A 142 8.45 -14.48 30.81
N GLN A 143 7.19 -14.07 30.88
CA GLN A 143 6.12 -14.90 31.41
C GLN A 143 5.67 -15.91 30.35
N LYS A 144 6.00 -17.18 30.60
CA LYS A 144 5.63 -18.29 29.74
C LYS A 144 4.45 -19.04 30.32
N LEU A 145 3.53 -19.42 29.44
CA LEU A 145 2.41 -20.28 29.76
C LEU A 145 2.52 -21.55 28.92
N SER A 146 2.18 -22.68 29.53
CA SER A 146 1.97 -23.90 28.75
C SER A 146 0.77 -23.68 27.82
N LEU A 147 0.75 -24.38 26.69
CA LEU A 147 -0.39 -24.28 25.78
C LEU A 147 -1.72 -24.67 26.45
N GLN A 148 -1.70 -25.60 27.40
CA GLN A 148 -2.88 -26.00 28.15
C GLN A 148 -3.37 -24.88 29.07
N ASP A 149 -2.46 -24.22 29.79
CA ASP A 149 -2.81 -23.09 30.67
C ASP A 149 -3.34 -21.91 29.87
N LEU A 150 -2.76 -21.66 28.69
CA LEU A 150 -3.22 -20.61 27.78
C LEU A 150 -4.66 -20.87 27.32
N LEU A 151 -4.96 -22.06 26.82
CA LEU A 151 -6.32 -22.42 26.41
C LEU A 151 -7.30 -22.38 27.58
N THR A 152 -6.88 -22.80 28.77
CA THR A 152 -7.71 -22.72 29.98
C THR A 152 -8.01 -21.26 30.37
N THR A 153 -7.01 -20.38 30.27
CA THR A 153 -7.18 -18.94 30.54
C THR A 153 -8.14 -18.29 29.54
N LEU A 154 -8.06 -18.68 28.26
CA LEU A 154 -9.01 -18.24 27.24
C LEU A 154 -10.45 -18.71 27.54
N ASP A 155 -10.63 -19.96 27.94
CA ASP A 155 -11.95 -20.49 28.27
C ASP A 155 -12.60 -19.75 29.45
N GLN A 156 -11.82 -19.47 30.50
CA GLN A 156 -12.29 -18.74 31.67
C GLN A 156 -12.70 -17.30 31.35
N ALA A 157 -11.98 -16.64 30.45
CA ALA A 157 -12.21 -15.25 30.09
C ALA A 157 -13.12 -15.06 28.86
N ARG A 158 -13.57 -16.13 28.20
CA ARG A 158 -14.37 -16.07 26.95
C ARG A 158 -15.66 -15.25 27.08
N GLN A 159 -16.20 -15.12 28.29
CA GLN A 159 -17.43 -14.34 28.56
C GLN A 159 -17.26 -12.84 28.31
N GLN A 160 -16.02 -12.34 28.23
CA GLN A 160 -15.73 -10.96 27.86
C GLN A 160 -15.98 -10.68 26.37
N LEU A 161 -16.11 -11.71 25.54
CA LEU A 161 -16.33 -11.58 24.11
C LEU A 161 -17.82 -11.66 23.78
N SER A 162 -18.28 -10.73 22.94
CA SER A 162 -19.64 -10.78 22.38
C SER A 162 -19.79 -11.95 21.40
N LYS A 163 -21.01 -12.49 21.26
CA LYS A 163 -21.31 -13.53 20.28
C LYS A 163 -21.05 -13.05 18.85
N ASP A 164 -21.48 -11.83 18.54
CA ASP A 164 -21.30 -11.21 17.22
C ASP A 164 -19.83 -11.18 16.81
N TRP A 165 -18.93 -10.86 17.75
CA TRP A 165 -17.49 -10.90 17.49
C TRP A 165 -16.98 -12.32 17.22
N LEU A 166 -17.43 -13.32 18.00
CA LEU A 166 -17.03 -14.71 17.80
C LEU A 166 -17.48 -15.28 16.44
N GLU A 167 -18.60 -14.82 15.92
CA GLU A 167 -19.12 -15.20 14.60
C GLU A 167 -18.28 -14.64 13.43
N THR A 168 -17.48 -13.59 13.68
CA THR A 168 -16.54 -13.07 12.67
C THR A 168 -15.35 -14.00 12.40
N LEU A 169 -15.08 -14.93 13.31
CA LEU A 169 -13.94 -15.84 13.20
C LEU A 169 -14.26 -17.01 12.27
N THR A 170 -13.38 -17.28 11.31
CA THR A 170 -13.52 -18.44 10.42
C THR A 170 -13.61 -19.74 11.23
N ALA A 171 -14.58 -20.60 10.91
CA ALA A 171 -14.74 -21.84 11.64
C ALA A 171 -13.53 -22.78 11.44
N PRO A 172 -13.05 -23.44 12.51
CA PRO A 172 -11.97 -24.41 12.41
C PRO A 172 -12.45 -25.71 11.73
N PRO A 173 -11.54 -26.49 11.12
CA PRO A 173 -11.91 -27.72 10.42
C PRO A 173 -12.36 -28.83 11.38
N ASP A 174 -13.45 -29.51 11.03
CA ASP A 174 -14.05 -30.57 11.86
C ASP A 174 -13.11 -31.78 12.04
N THR A 175 -12.31 -32.10 11.02
CA THR A 175 -11.40 -33.25 11.01
C THR A 175 -9.96 -32.84 10.66
N GLY A 176 -8.99 -33.70 11.01
CA GLY A 176 -7.58 -33.47 10.72
C GLY A 176 -6.83 -32.66 11.78
N ARG A 177 -5.66 -32.13 11.38
CA ARG A 177 -4.79 -31.34 12.25
C ARG A 177 -5.36 -29.95 12.47
N LEU A 178 -5.20 -29.43 13.68
CA LEU A 178 -5.61 -28.08 14.05
C LEU A 178 -4.39 -27.17 14.13
N SER A 179 -4.55 -25.90 13.73
CA SER A 179 -3.58 -24.88 14.09
C SER A 179 -3.79 -24.41 15.54
N LEU A 180 -2.84 -23.62 16.05
CA LEU A 180 -2.95 -22.98 17.37
C LEU A 180 -4.16 -22.05 17.42
N ARG A 181 -4.37 -21.31 16.34
CA ARG A 181 -5.55 -20.46 16.10
C ARG A 181 -6.84 -21.28 16.16
N ASP A 182 -6.89 -22.43 15.48
CA ASP A 182 -8.12 -23.24 15.47
C ASP A 182 -8.47 -23.78 16.86
N ALA A 183 -7.45 -24.18 17.63
CA ALA A 183 -7.65 -24.58 19.02
C ALA A 183 -8.20 -23.41 19.85
N ALA A 184 -7.64 -22.21 19.73
CA ALA A 184 -8.13 -21.02 20.43
C ALA A 184 -9.60 -20.71 20.05
N VAL A 185 -9.95 -20.76 18.75
CA VAL A 185 -11.31 -20.53 18.27
C VAL A 185 -12.29 -21.59 18.79
N LEU A 186 -11.92 -22.87 18.80
CA LEU A 186 -12.75 -23.94 19.37
C LEU A 186 -13.07 -23.72 20.85
N VAL A 187 -12.09 -23.24 21.61
CA VAL A 187 -12.24 -22.93 23.03
C VAL A 187 -13.16 -21.72 23.22
N LEU A 188 -12.90 -20.62 22.51
CA LEU A 188 -13.70 -19.39 22.65
C LEU A 188 -15.16 -19.58 22.20
N THR A 189 -15.39 -20.38 21.16
CA THR A 189 -16.75 -20.71 20.69
C THR A 189 -17.46 -21.74 21.57
N GLY A 190 -16.78 -22.31 22.58
CA GLY A 190 -17.33 -23.31 23.48
C GLY A 190 -17.63 -24.66 22.81
N LYS A 191 -17.09 -24.90 21.60
CA LYS A 191 -17.30 -26.13 20.82
C LYS A 191 -16.43 -27.29 21.30
N THR A 192 -15.43 -27.03 22.13
CA THR A 192 -14.57 -28.06 22.72
C THR A 192 -14.66 -28.03 24.24
N GLN A 193 -14.95 -29.19 24.83
CA GLN A 193 -14.85 -29.43 26.28
C GLN A 193 -13.61 -30.27 26.65
N ASP A 194 -13.02 -30.96 25.68
CA ASP A 194 -11.81 -31.79 25.88
C ASP A 194 -10.58 -31.11 25.26
N PHE A 195 -9.88 -30.31 26.08
CA PHE A 195 -8.64 -29.66 25.67
C PHE A 195 -7.55 -30.67 25.30
N THR A 196 -7.53 -31.85 25.91
CA THR A 196 -6.50 -32.88 25.63
C THR A 196 -6.66 -33.43 24.22
N ALA A 197 -7.90 -33.67 23.79
CA ALA A 197 -8.17 -34.09 22.41
C ALA A 197 -7.81 -33.00 21.39
N ALA A 198 -8.11 -31.72 21.69
CA ALA A 198 -7.74 -30.60 20.84
C ALA A 198 -6.20 -30.45 20.72
N LEU A 199 -5.48 -30.52 21.85
CA LEU A 199 -4.01 -30.45 21.88
C LEU A 199 -3.35 -31.58 21.07
N LYS A 200 -3.89 -32.80 21.14
CA LYS A 200 -3.45 -33.93 20.31
C LYS A 200 -3.60 -33.64 18.81
N ARG A 201 -4.69 -32.97 18.40
CA ARG A 201 -4.90 -32.56 17.01
C ARG A 201 -3.98 -31.43 16.56
N VAL A 202 -3.59 -30.54 17.48
CA VAL A 202 -2.54 -29.54 17.23
C VAL A 202 -1.16 -30.20 17.05
N GLY A 203 -0.97 -31.37 17.67
CA GLY A 203 0.29 -32.11 17.63
C GLY A 203 1.32 -31.57 18.63
N ALA A 204 0.88 -30.83 19.64
CA ALA A 204 1.73 -30.37 20.73
C ALA A 204 1.76 -31.41 21.86
N SER A 205 2.94 -31.71 22.39
CA SER A 205 3.14 -32.64 23.52
C SER A 205 2.73 -32.06 24.88
N GLY A 206 2.08 -30.89 24.93
CA GLY A 206 1.70 -30.19 26.17
C GLY A 206 2.85 -29.45 26.86
N GLU A 207 4.10 -29.82 26.59
CA GLU A 207 5.32 -29.17 27.12
C GLU A 207 5.70 -27.88 26.41
N PHE A 208 4.98 -27.52 25.34
CA PHE A 208 5.27 -26.32 24.59
C PHE A 208 4.82 -25.09 25.39
N GLU A 209 5.79 -24.22 25.69
CA GLU A 209 5.60 -22.97 26.41
C GLU A 209 5.78 -21.78 25.48
N MET A 210 4.92 -20.78 25.61
CA MET A 210 5.06 -19.49 24.92
C MET A 210 4.53 -18.34 25.78
N SER A 211 5.04 -17.14 25.50
CA SER A 211 4.52 -15.91 26.08
C SER A 211 3.31 -15.39 25.30
N LEU A 212 2.52 -14.50 25.92
CA LEU A 212 1.36 -13.87 25.27
C LEU A 212 1.74 -13.07 23.99
N PRO A 213 2.84 -12.29 23.97
CA PRO A 213 3.31 -11.65 22.74
C PRO A 213 3.61 -12.64 21.59
N GLN A 214 4.24 -13.77 21.91
CA GLN A 214 4.53 -14.82 20.93
C GLN A 214 3.25 -15.52 20.46
N PHE A 215 2.32 -15.76 21.37
CA PHE A 215 1.00 -16.29 21.07
C PHE A 215 0.24 -15.39 20.10
N ALA A 216 0.16 -14.08 20.39
CA ALA A 216 -0.51 -13.12 19.52
C ALA A 216 0.11 -13.08 18.11
N GLN A 217 1.44 -13.07 18.03
CA GLN A 217 2.14 -13.12 16.75
C GLN A 217 1.83 -14.40 15.95
N ALA A 218 1.79 -15.56 16.62
CA ALA A 218 1.44 -16.82 16.00
C ALA A 218 -0.02 -16.85 15.52
N LEU A 219 -0.95 -16.37 16.35
CA LEU A 219 -2.36 -16.22 15.99
C LEU A 219 -2.54 -15.33 14.77
N PHE A 220 -1.92 -14.15 14.77
CA PHE A 220 -1.99 -13.19 13.67
C PHE A 220 -1.57 -13.82 12.34
N ARG A 221 -0.46 -14.57 12.33
CA ARG A 221 0.02 -15.24 11.11
C ARG A 221 -0.90 -16.37 10.64
N GLN A 222 -1.44 -17.14 11.57
CA GLN A 222 -2.35 -18.24 11.24
C GLN A 222 -3.71 -17.73 10.77
N GLU A 223 -4.26 -16.71 11.42
CA GLU A 223 -5.49 -16.05 11.00
C GLU A 223 -5.32 -15.39 9.62
N GLN A 224 -4.21 -14.68 9.38
CA GLN A 224 -3.89 -14.17 8.04
C GLN A 224 -3.87 -15.27 6.99
N ALA A 225 -3.24 -16.41 7.27
CA ALA A 225 -3.17 -17.53 6.34
C ALA A 225 -4.56 -18.11 6.03
N VAL A 226 -5.42 -18.24 7.05
CA VAL A 226 -6.80 -18.70 6.88
C VAL A 226 -7.61 -17.73 6.03
N GLN A 227 -7.52 -16.42 6.28
CA GLN A 227 -8.24 -15.41 5.51
C GLN A 227 -7.78 -15.39 4.04
N LEU A 228 -6.47 -15.44 3.80
CA LEU A 228 -5.93 -15.51 2.43
C LEU A 228 -6.32 -16.80 1.71
N ALA A 229 -6.40 -17.93 2.41
CA ALA A 229 -6.87 -19.19 1.83
C ALA A 229 -8.37 -19.13 1.49
N GLY A 230 -9.18 -18.43 2.29
CA GLY A 230 -10.59 -18.20 2.00
C GLY A 230 -10.81 -17.31 0.78
N GLU A 231 -10.05 -16.22 0.66
CA GLU A 231 -10.09 -15.28 -0.48
C GLU A 231 -9.69 -15.94 -1.82
N LEU A 232 -8.92 -17.03 -1.81
CA LEU A 232 -8.54 -17.79 -3.01
C LEU A 232 -9.64 -18.73 -3.54
N HIS A 233 -10.72 -18.93 -2.78
CA HIS A 233 -11.83 -19.82 -3.14
C HIS A 233 -13.11 -19.07 -3.56
N GLU A 234 -13.08 -17.73 -3.59
CA GLU A 234 -14.11 -16.86 -4.18
C GLU A 234 -13.71 -16.39 -5.59
#